data_AF-A0A352M6Y5-F1
#
_entry.id   AF-A0A352M6Y5-F1
#
_cell.length_a   1.000
_cell.length_b   1.000
_cell.length_c   1.000
_cell.angle_alpha   90.00
_cell.angle_beta   90.00
_cell.angle_gamma   90.00
#
_symmetry.space_group_name_H-M   'P 1'
#
loop_
_entity.id
_entity.type
_entity.pdbx_description
1 polymer ?
#
loop_
_entity_poly.entity_id
_entity_poly.type
_entity_poly.pdbx_seq_one_letter_code
_entity_poly.pdbx_strand_id
1 'polypeptide(L)' 'MNTDINKKDIEWITINAHMCEVCCEPVFFADPGGIKFGGTARDGSRRYIVRGVCENCGYDSEMEIEVR' A
#
# COMPACT_ATOMS: atom_id res chain seq x y z
N MET A 1 -17.41 10.62 3.62
CA MET A 1 -16.27 11.55 3.69
C MET A 1 -15.09 10.82 3.09
N ASN A 2 -14.71 11.17 1.85
CA ASN A 2 -13.45 10.72 1.27
C ASN A 2 -12.34 11.46 2.02
N THR A 3 -11.49 10.73 2.72
CA THR A 3 -10.28 11.32 3.27
C THR A 3 -9.26 11.30 2.14
N ASP A 4 -9.22 12.40 1.38
CA ASP A 4 -8.19 12.65 0.39
C ASP A 4 -6.83 12.62 1.10
N ILE A 5 -6.11 11.52 0.91
CA ILE A 5 -4.70 11.41 1.32
C ILE A 5 -3.94 12.40 0.45
N ASN A 6 -3.42 13.49 1.03
CA ASN A 6 -2.68 14.47 0.25
C ASN A 6 -1.39 13.84 -0.24
N LYS A 7 -1.02 14.13 -1.49
CA LYS A 7 0.21 13.62 -2.12
C LYS A 7 1.50 13.93 -1.33
N LYS A 8 1.47 14.98 -0.50
CA LYS A 8 2.58 15.36 0.42
C LYS A 8 2.68 14.46 1.66
N ASP A 9 1.59 13.79 2.06
CA ASP A 9 1.57 12.88 3.20
C ASP A 9 2.10 11.47 2.84
N ILE A 10 2.27 11.17 1.54
CA ILE A 10 2.70 9.86 1.00
C ILE A 10 4.23 9.77 0.80
N GLU A 11 4.96 10.89 0.86
CA GLU A 11 6.38 10.98 0.47
C GLU A 11 7.35 10.07 1.25
N TRP A 12 6.90 9.37 2.30
CA TRP A 12 7.79 8.59 3.18
C TRP A 12 7.31 7.18 3.53
N ILE A 13 6.23 6.68 2.94
CA ILE A 13 5.86 5.27 3.16
C ILE A 13 6.73 4.41 2.23
N THR A 14 7.98 4.19 2.62
CA THR A 14 8.77 3.08 2.08
C THR A 14 8.15 1.79 2.61
N ILE A 15 7.15 1.28 1.90
CA ILE A 15 6.57 -0.03 2.15
C ILE A 15 7.68 -1.03 1.89
N ASN A 16 8.05 -1.83 2.89
CA ASN A 16 9.07 -2.87 2.74
C ASN A 16 8.79 -3.66 1.46
N ALA A 17 9.82 -3.81 0.61
CA ALA A 17 9.71 -4.47 -0.67
C ALA A 17 9.00 -5.82 -0.51
N HIS A 18 7.76 -5.90 -0.97
CA HIS A 18 7.01 -7.15 -1.00
C HIS A 18 7.49 -7.93 -2.21
N MET A 19 7.81 -9.20 -2.02
CA MET A 19 8.29 -10.06 -3.11
C MET A 19 7.09 -10.66 -3.83
N CYS A 20 7.12 -10.66 -5.16
CA CYS A 20 6.11 -11.32 -5.97
C CYS A 20 6.16 -12.84 -5.70
N GLU A 21 5.02 -13.42 -5.33
CA GLU A 21 4.92 -14.86 -5.03
C GLU A 21 5.08 -15.76 -6.27
N VAL A 22 5.01 -15.19 -7.48
CA VAL A 22 5.06 -15.92 -8.74
C VAL A 22 6.47 -15.98 -9.30
N CYS A 23 7.10 -14.82 -9.50
CA CYS A 23 8.42 -14.72 -10.15
C CYS A 23 9.53 -14.24 -9.20
N CYS A 24 9.23 -14.06 -7.91
CA CYS A 24 10.20 -13.63 -6.89
C CYS A 24 10.87 -12.27 -7.18
N GLU A 25 10.24 -11.42 -7.99
CA GLU A 25 10.71 -10.05 -8.26
C GLU A 25 10.05 -9.05 -7.29
N PRO A 26 10.66 -7.89 -7.03
CA PRO A 26 10.05 -6.85 -6.21
C PRO A 26 8.68 -6.40 -6.76
N VAL A 27 7.70 -6.25 -5.87
CA VAL A 27 6.42 -5.60 -6.15
C VAL A 27 6.54 -4.13 -5.81
N PHE A 28 6.23 -3.28 -6.79
CA PHE A 28 6.23 -1.83 -6.61
C PHE A 28 4.82 -1.35 -6.22
N PHE A 29 4.75 -0.60 -5.13
CA PHE A 29 3.53 -0.01 -4.58
C PHE A 29 3.55 1.51 -4.82
N ALA A 30 3.58 1.92 -6.10
CA ALA A 30 3.79 3.31 -6.48
C ALA A 30 2.53 4.02 -7.00
N ASP A 31 1.37 3.34 -7.05
CA ASP A 31 0.15 3.97 -7.55
C ASP A 31 -0.55 4.74 -6.42
N PRO A 32 -0.68 6.08 -6.50
CA PRO A 32 -1.47 6.86 -5.53
C PRO A 32 -2.96 6.47 -5.51
N GLY A 33 -3.48 5.80 -6.56
CA GLY A 33 -4.81 5.17 -6.58
C GLY A 33 -4.85 3.77 -5.95
N GLY A 34 -3.69 3.19 -5.65
CA GLY A 34 -3.54 1.86 -5.04
C GLY A 34 -3.72 1.82 -3.53
N ILE A 35 -3.83 2.97 -2.86
CA ILE A 35 -3.99 3.07 -1.41
C ILE A 35 -5.47 3.29 -1.06
N LYS A 36 -6.06 2.36 -0.31
CA LYS A 36 -7.44 2.43 0.21
C LYS A 36 -7.41 2.54 1.72
N PHE A 37 -8.27 3.37 2.30
CA PHE A 37 -8.43 3.43 3.75
C PHE A 37 -9.19 2.20 4.26
N GLY A 38 -8.56 1.43 5.15
CA GLY A 38 -9.12 0.20 5.75
C GLY A 38 -9.89 0.45 7.05
N GLY A 39 -9.67 1.58 7.71
CA GLY A 39 -10.38 1.96 8.94
C GLY A 39 -9.44 2.47 10.04
N THR A 40 -10.04 2.80 11.18
CA THR A 40 -9.30 3.19 12.39
C THR A 40 -9.44 2.10 13.44
N ALA A 41 -8.32 1.61 13.97
CA ALA A 41 -8.32 0.66 15.07
C ALA A 41 -8.71 1.33 16.39
N ARG A 42 -9.03 0.51 17.41
CA ARG A 42 -9.46 1.00 18.74
C ARG A 42 -8.39 1.81 19.47
N ASP A 43 -7.12 1.61 19.16
CA ASP A 43 -5.98 2.35 19.71
C ASP A 43 -5.70 3.67 18.96
N GLY A 44 -6.51 3.99 17.94
CA GLY A 44 -6.37 5.21 17.14
C GLY A 44 -5.45 5.06 15.93
N SER A 45 -4.82 3.90 15.71
CA SER A 45 -4.01 3.66 14.51
C SER A 45 -4.88 3.61 13.25
N ARG A 46 -4.34 4.08 12.13
CA ARG A 46 -5.03 4.11 10.83
C ARG A 46 -4.52 2.97 9.96
N ARG A 47 -5.45 2.17 9.44
CA ARG A 47 -5.14 1.06 8.53
C ARG A 47 -5.37 1.47 7.10
N TYR A 48 -4.46 1.09 6.23
CA TYR A 48 -4.55 1.30 4.79
C TYR A 48 -4.27 -0.01 4.06
N ILE A 49 -5.02 -0.29 3.01
CA ILE A 49 -4.77 -1.40 2.09
C ILE A 49 -4.05 -0.81 0.89
N VAL A 50 -2.84 -1.29 0.62
CA VAL A 50 -2.03 -0.86 -0.51
C VAL A 50 -1.96 -1.99 -1.52
N ARG A 51 -2.32 -1.67 -2.76
CA ARG A 51 -2.22 -2.57 -3.91
C ARG A 51 -0.93 -2.29 -4.66
N GLY A 52 -0.20 -3.35 -4.98
CA GLY A 52 1.01 -3.32 -5.78
C GLY A 52 0.93 -4.33 -6.92
N VAL A 53 1.64 -4.04 -8.00
CA VAL A 53 1.69 -4.92 -9.18
C VAL A 53 3.15 -5.24 -9.48
N CYS A 54 3.44 -6.52 -9.70
CA CYS A 54 4.75 -6.94 -10.18
C CYS A 54 4.91 -6.53 -11.64
N GLU A 55 5.89 -5.68 -11.95
CA GLU A 55 6.13 -5.21 -13.32
C GLU A 55 6.59 -6.32 -14.27
N ASN A 56 7.18 -7.40 -13.73
CA ASN A 56 7.71 -8.50 -14.53
C ASN A 56 6.62 -9.47 -15.02
N CYS A 57 5.69 -9.88 -14.15
CA CYS A 57 4.68 -10.89 -14.48
C CYS A 57 3.22 -10.41 -14.37
N GLY A 58 2.99 -9.17 -13.93
CA GLY A 58 1.65 -8.61 -13.73
C GLY A 58 0.91 -9.17 -12.51
N TYR A 59 1.58 -9.90 -11.62
CA TYR A 59 1.00 -10.39 -10.38
C TYR A 59 0.52 -9.23 -9.51
N ASP A 60 -0.72 -9.32 -9.05
CA ASP A 60 -1.38 -8.33 -8.23
C ASP A 60 -1.33 -8.74 -6.76
N SER A 61 -0.91 -7.83 -5.89
CA SER A 61 -0.78 -8.08 -4.46
C SER A 61 -1.42 -6.94 -3.67
N GLU A 62 -2.14 -7.28 -2.61
CA GLU A 62 -2.65 -6.32 -1.64
C GLU A 62 -1.96 -6.54 -0.28
N MET A 63 -1.60 -5.45 0.39
CA MET A 63 -0.97 -5.45 1.72
C MET A 63 -1.69 -4.47 2.64
N GLU A 64 -1.98 -4.87 3.87
CA GLU A 64 -2.43 -3.95 4.91
C GLU A 64 -1.23 -3.31 5.62
N ILE A 65 -1.19 -1.98 5.65
CA ILE A 65 -0.24 -1.19 6.43
C ILE A 65 -0.99 -0.47 7.56
N GLU A 66 -0.40 -0.44 8.75
CA GLU A 66 -0.91 0.30 9.90
C GLU A 66 0.02 1.49 10.18
N VAL A 67 -0.55 2.69 10.19
CA VAL A 67 0.14 3.95 10.46
C VAL A 67 -0.30 4.47 11.83
N ARG A 68 0.68 4.86 12.66
CA ARG A 68 0.47 5.48 13.98
C ARG A 68 0.91 6.94 13.98
#